data_AF-A0A8B7QNI7-F1
#
_entry.id   AF-A0A8B7QNI7-F1
#
_cell.length_a   1.000
_cell.length_b   1.000
_cell.length_c   1.000
_cell.angle_alpha   90.00
_cell.angle_beta   90.00
_cell.angle_gamma   90.00
#
_symmetry.space_group_name_H-M   'P 1'
#
loop_
_entity.id
_entity.type
_entity.pdbx_description
1 polymer ?
#
loop_
_entity_poly.entity_id
_entity_poly.type
_entity_poly.pdbx_seq_one_letter_code
_entity_poly.pdbx_strand_id
1 'polypeptide(L)'
;NSEMWFKRHSIAIGEVPACRLVSRRQLTEANVEEIWKSMTLSYLQKSLGLDSLEEVLDVKLVNSKFIIHNVYSVSKQGVVILDDKSKELPHWVLSAMKSLANWPNCSDLKQPLYSGFEKDVFKTIADYYGHLKEPLLTFHLFDAFVSVLGLLQKEEMAVEAFQICCLLLPPENRRQLQLLMRMMARICLNKEMPPLCDGFGARTLMVQTFSRSILCSKDEVDLDELLAARLVTFLMDNYQEILKVPLALQTSIEERVAHLRRVQ
;
A
#
# COMPACT_ATOMS: atom_id res chain seq x y z
N ASN A 1 21.65 -35.67 -83.54
CA ASN A 1 22.73 -35.45 -82.56
C ASN A 1 22.58 -34.07 -81.96
N SER A 2 21.98 -34.04 -80.77
CA SER A 2 21.62 -32.83 -80.02
C SER A 2 22.70 -32.58 -78.96
N GLU A 3 23.68 -31.74 -79.27
CA GLU A 3 24.65 -31.23 -78.29
C GLU A 3 24.40 -29.75 -78.05
N MET A 4 23.37 -29.44 -77.24
CA MET A 4 23.20 -28.12 -76.63
C MET A 4 22.59 -28.28 -75.23
N TRP A 5 23.13 -27.51 -74.28
CA TRP A 5 22.84 -27.45 -72.84
C TRP A 5 23.27 -28.68 -72.03
N PHE A 6 24.16 -28.58 -71.03
CA PHE A 6 24.04 -27.74 -69.83
C PHE A 6 25.42 -27.23 -69.32
N LYS A 7 25.66 -25.91 -69.40
CA LYS A 7 26.61 -25.24 -68.49
C LYS A 7 25.93 -25.12 -67.11
N ARG A 8 26.25 -26.03 -66.20
CA ARG A 8 25.87 -25.87 -64.78
C ARG A 8 26.77 -24.80 -64.18
N HIS A 9 26.23 -23.61 -63.98
CA HIS A 9 26.84 -22.58 -63.15
C HIS A 9 26.77 -23.08 -61.71
N SER A 10 27.90 -23.51 -61.15
CA SER A 10 28.02 -23.76 -59.72
C SER A 10 27.90 -22.43 -59.00
N ILE A 11 26.73 -22.13 -58.44
CA ILE A 11 26.57 -21.03 -57.50
C ILE A 11 27.31 -21.46 -56.24
N ALA A 12 28.37 -20.74 -55.89
CA ALA A 12 29.00 -20.88 -54.59
C ALA A 12 27.97 -20.49 -53.52
N ILE A 13 27.36 -21.48 -52.86
CA ILE A 13 26.62 -21.26 -51.63
C ILE A 13 27.67 -20.95 -50.59
N GLY A 14 27.91 -19.65 -50.35
CA GLY A 14 28.76 -19.18 -49.26
C GLY A 14 28.35 -19.84 -47.94
N GLU A 15 29.33 -20.07 -47.08
CA GLU A 15 29.15 -20.73 -45.78
C GLU A 15 27.90 -20.20 -45.07
N VAL A 16 26.94 -21.10 -44.81
CA VAL A 16 25.74 -20.77 -44.03
C VAL A 16 26.23 -20.40 -42.63
N PRO A 17 25.92 -19.20 -42.10
CA PRO A 17 26.32 -18.81 -40.76
C PRO A 17 25.88 -19.89 -39.77
N ALA A 18 26.81 -20.35 -38.93
CA ALA A 18 26.51 -21.34 -37.90
C ALA A 18 25.32 -20.86 -37.06
N CYS A 19 24.20 -21.59 -37.14
CA CYS A 19 23.00 -21.31 -36.40
C CYS A 19 23.31 -21.44 -34.90
N ARG A 20 23.56 -20.31 -34.22
CA ARG A 20 23.74 -20.29 -32.76
C ARG A 20 22.36 -20.37 -32.14
N LEU A 21 22.05 -21.49 -31.49
CA LEU A 21 20.94 -21.59 -30.54
C LEU A 21 21.18 -20.56 -29.43
N VAL A 22 20.55 -19.39 -29.54
CA VAL A 22 20.46 -18.44 -28.44
C VAL A 22 19.52 -19.06 -27.42
N SER A 23 20.10 -19.61 -26.35
CA SER A 23 19.33 -20.08 -25.21
C SER A 23 18.52 -18.90 -24.66
N ARG A 24 17.19 -18.94 -24.85
CA ARG A 24 16.26 -17.95 -24.33
C ARG A 24 16.31 -17.98 -22.80
N ARG A 25 16.80 -16.90 -22.18
CA ARG A 25 16.74 -16.75 -20.72
C ARG A 25 15.26 -16.60 -20.35
N GLN A 26 14.71 -17.62 -19.69
CA GLN A 26 13.36 -17.55 -19.13
C GLN A 26 13.30 -16.45 -18.07
N LEU A 27 12.24 -15.64 -18.09
CA LEU A 27 11.99 -14.64 -17.07
C LEU A 27 11.77 -15.34 -15.72
N THR A 28 12.72 -15.19 -14.80
CA THR A 28 12.63 -15.77 -13.45
C THR A 28 11.69 -14.94 -12.57
N GLU A 29 11.22 -15.53 -11.48
CA GLU A 29 10.40 -14.84 -10.47
C GLU A 29 11.12 -13.63 -9.87
N ALA A 30 12.42 -13.75 -9.59
CA ALA A 30 13.24 -12.64 -9.11
C ALA A 30 13.29 -11.46 -10.10
N ASN A 31 13.27 -11.72 -11.41
CA ASN A 31 13.22 -10.65 -12.41
C ASN A 31 11.87 -9.94 -12.38
N VAL A 32 10.77 -10.66 -12.16
CA VAL A 32 9.43 -10.07 -12.03
C VAL A 32 9.37 -9.20 -10.78
N GLU A 33 9.87 -9.70 -9.65
CA GLU A 33 9.98 -8.95 -8.40
C GLU A 33 10.75 -7.64 -8.56
N GLU A 34 11.89 -7.67 -9.27
CA GLU A 34 12.69 -6.48 -9.52
C GLU A 34 11.97 -5.48 -10.46
N ILE A 35 11.22 -5.97 -11.46
CA ILE A 35 10.39 -5.11 -12.31
C ILE A 35 9.32 -4.41 -11.45
N TRP A 36 8.65 -5.14 -10.56
CA TRP A 36 7.67 -4.56 -9.64
C TRP A 36 8.30 -3.47 -8.77
N LYS A 37 9.45 -3.76 -8.16
CA LYS A 37 10.16 -2.79 -7.33
C LYS A 37 10.58 -1.55 -8.12
N SER A 38 11.31 -1.72 -9.22
CA SER A 38 11.85 -0.62 -10.02
C SER A 38 10.75 0.27 -10.62
N MET A 39 9.68 -0.32 -11.18
CA MET A 39 8.58 0.45 -11.75
C MET A 39 7.77 1.18 -10.68
N THR A 40 7.52 0.55 -9.52
CA THR A 40 6.81 1.20 -8.40
C THR A 40 7.59 2.40 -7.88
N LEU A 41 8.91 2.26 -7.73
CA LEU A 41 9.78 3.37 -7.31
C LEU A 41 9.84 4.48 -8.36
N SER A 42 9.92 4.14 -9.65
CA SER A 42 9.89 5.13 -10.73
C SER A 42 8.56 5.90 -10.76
N TYR A 43 7.44 5.23 -10.52
CA TYR A 43 6.14 5.89 -10.36
C TYR A 43 6.10 6.80 -9.14
N LEU A 44 6.60 6.34 -7.98
CA LEU A 44 6.66 7.17 -6.77
C LEU A 44 7.47 8.45 -7.01
N GLN A 45 8.65 8.31 -7.61
CA GLN A 45 9.52 9.44 -7.94
C GLN A 45 8.80 10.45 -8.84
N LYS A 46 8.10 9.96 -9.86
CA LYS A 46 7.34 10.80 -10.80
C LYS A 46 6.17 11.51 -10.11
N SER A 47 5.40 10.80 -9.27
CA SER A 47 4.26 11.37 -8.55
C SER A 47 4.69 12.40 -7.51
N LEU A 48 5.87 12.22 -6.88
CA LEU A 48 6.48 13.20 -5.98
C LEU A 48 7.15 14.38 -6.71
N GLY A 49 7.45 14.23 -8.00
CA GLY A 49 8.16 15.24 -8.80
C GLY A 49 9.61 15.43 -8.37
N LEU A 50 10.27 14.36 -7.92
CA LEU A 50 11.65 14.37 -7.44
C LEU A 50 12.64 13.90 -8.51
N ASP A 51 13.85 14.44 -8.49
CA ASP A 51 14.95 13.98 -9.35
C ASP A 51 15.55 12.64 -8.87
N SER A 52 15.48 12.38 -7.57
CA SER A 52 15.94 11.14 -6.93
C SER A 52 15.10 10.82 -5.68
N LEU A 53 15.01 9.54 -5.33
CA LEU A 53 14.37 9.06 -4.10
C LEU A 53 15.33 8.88 -2.92
N GLU A 54 16.63 9.09 -3.11
CA GLU A 54 17.66 8.79 -2.10
C GLU A 54 17.48 9.56 -0.78
N GLU A 55 16.96 10.79 -0.83
CA GLU A 55 16.72 11.62 0.36
C GLU A 55 15.43 11.24 1.10
N VAL A 56 14.58 10.42 0.49
CA VAL A 56 13.19 10.18 0.93
C VAL A 56 12.95 8.71 1.27
N LEU A 57 13.73 7.79 0.68
CA LEU A 57 13.52 6.37 0.82
C LEU A 57 14.83 5.59 0.60
N ASP A 58 15.19 4.73 1.56
CA ASP A 58 16.24 3.74 1.33
C ASP A 58 15.72 2.59 0.46
N VAL A 59 16.07 2.64 -0.83
CA VAL A 59 15.71 1.63 -1.84
C VAL A 59 16.12 0.22 -1.43
N LYS A 60 17.14 0.04 -0.59
CA LYS A 60 17.60 -1.28 -0.15
C LYS A 60 16.63 -1.96 0.81
N LEU A 61 15.87 -1.17 1.58
CA LEU A 61 14.90 -1.67 2.56
C LEU A 61 13.54 -2.02 1.91
N VAL A 62 13.30 -1.58 0.67
CA VAL A 62 12.08 -1.87 -0.07
C VAL A 62 12.02 -3.34 -0.49
N ASN A 63 10.97 -4.02 -0.02
CA ASN A 63 10.71 -5.42 -0.33
C ASN A 63 9.70 -5.56 -1.48
N SER A 64 10.16 -6.09 -2.62
CA SER A 64 9.36 -6.37 -3.81
C SER A 64 8.13 -7.24 -3.53
N LYS A 65 8.25 -8.21 -2.62
CA LYS A 65 7.18 -9.15 -2.29
C LYS A 65 6.02 -8.47 -1.59
N PHE A 66 6.29 -7.42 -0.81
CA PHE A 66 5.23 -6.63 -0.17
C PHE A 66 4.38 -5.93 -1.22
N ILE A 67 5.02 -5.33 -2.24
CA ILE A 67 4.33 -4.66 -3.35
C ILE A 67 3.41 -5.64 -4.07
N ILE A 68 3.94 -6.79 -4.49
CA ILE A 68 3.16 -7.81 -5.22
C ILE A 68 1.99 -8.32 -4.38
N HIS A 69 2.24 -8.65 -3.11
CA HIS A 69 1.19 -9.12 -2.20
C HIS A 69 0.11 -8.04 -1.99
N ASN A 70 0.51 -6.79 -1.81
CA ASN A 70 -0.39 -5.65 -1.65
C ASN A 70 -1.25 -5.39 -2.91
N VAL A 71 -0.79 -5.79 -4.09
CA VAL A 71 -1.56 -5.68 -5.33
C VAL A 71 -2.53 -6.85 -5.51
N TYR A 72 -2.06 -8.08 -5.33
CA TYR A 72 -2.83 -9.27 -5.71
C TYR A 72 -3.60 -9.92 -4.56
N SER A 73 -3.12 -9.85 -3.32
CA SER A 73 -3.74 -10.48 -2.16
C SER A 73 -4.73 -9.53 -1.49
N VAL A 74 -5.77 -9.11 -2.23
CA VAL A 74 -6.81 -8.20 -1.75
C VAL A 74 -8.22 -8.82 -1.82
N SER A 75 -9.05 -8.51 -0.84
CA SER A 75 -10.46 -8.94 -0.81
C SER A 75 -11.29 -8.20 -1.86
N LYS A 76 -12.53 -8.65 -2.06
CA LYS A 76 -13.49 -7.94 -2.93
C LYS A 76 -13.77 -6.50 -2.49
N GLN A 77 -13.57 -6.21 -1.20
CA GLN A 77 -13.71 -4.87 -0.63
C GLN A 77 -12.39 -4.08 -0.67
N GLY A 78 -11.33 -4.61 -1.29
CA GLY A 78 -10.00 -3.97 -1.37
C GLY A 78 -9.18 -4.06 -0.09
N VAL A 79 -9.50 -4.95 0.85
CA VAL A 79 -8.72 -5.13 2.09
C VAL A 79 -7.65 -6.20 1.86
N VAL A 80 -6.40 -5.92 2.23
CA VAL A 80 -5.29 -6.89 2.12
C VAL A 80 -5.60 -8.14 2.92
N ILE A 81 -5.42 -9.32 2.32
CA ILE A 81 -5.59 -10.65 2.94
C ILE A 81 -4.20 -11.13 3.33
N LEU A 82 -3.99 -11.53 4.59
CA LEU A 82 -2.71 -12.07 5.03
C LEU A 82 -2.68 -13.58 4.87
N ASP A 83 -1.58 -14.11 4.32
CA ASP A 83 -1.36 -15.55 4.23
C ASP A 83 -1.12 -16.16 5.64
N ASP A 84 -0.38 -15.44 6.48
CA ASP A 84 -0.08 -15.83 7.86
C ASP A 84 -1.08 -15.21 8.84
N LYS A 85 -1.94 -16.07 9.40
CA LYS A 85 -2.95 -15.65 10.39
C LYS A 85 -2.34 -15.15 11.70
N SER A 86 -1.10 -15.52 12.03
CA SER A 86 -0.45 -15.06 13.27
C SER A 86 -0.13 -13.56 13.24
N LYS A 87 -0.04 -12.98 12.04
CA LYS A 87 0.17 -11.54 11.82
C LYS A 87 -1.11 -10.72 11.79
N GLU A 88 -2.27 -11.36 11.93
CA GLU A 88 -3.53 -10.64 12.04
C GLU A 88 -3.64 -9.89 13.38
N LEU A 89 -4.46 -8.84 13.37
CA LEU A 89 -4.86 -8.17 14.61
C LEU A 89 -5.46 -9.20 15.58
N PRO A 90 -5.15 -9.11 16.90
CA PRO A 90 -5.78 -9.96 17.89
C PRO A 90 -7.30 -9.91 17.74
N HIS A 91 -7.95 -11.07 17.87
CA HIS A 91 -9.40 -11.19 17.66
C HIS A 91 -10.20 -10.17 18.49
N TRP A 92 -9.78 -9.92 19.73
CA TRP A 92 -10.43 -8.94 20.60
C TRP A 92 -10.35 -7.50 20.05
N VAL A 93 -9.24 -7.11 19.40
CA VAL A 93 -9.10 -5.79 18.75
C VAL A 93 -10.07 -5.71 17.57
N LEU A 94 -10.12 -6.75 16.73
CA LEU A 94 -11.03 -6.79 15.59
C LEU A 94 -12.50 -6.69 16.02
N SER A 95 -12.90 -7.43 17.06
CA SER A 95 -14.24 -7.35 17.63
C SER A 95 -14.53 -5.97 18.20
N ALA A 96 -13.59 -5.36 18.93
CA ALA A 96 -13.71 -4.01 19.45
C ALA A 96 -13.90 -2.98 18.33
N MET A 97 -13.04 -2.99 17.31
CA MET A 97 -13.16 -2.10 16.15
C MET A 97 -14.49 -2.30 15.42
N LYS A 98 -14.93 -3.54 15.23
CA LYS A 98 -16.21 -3.87 14.59
C LYS A 98 -17.41 -3.37 15.40
N SER A 99 -17.34 -3.40 16.73
CA SER A 99 -18.41 -2.91 17.61
C SER A 99 -18.62 -1.40 17.49
N LEU A 100 -17.54 -0.60 17.46
CA LEU A 100 -17.65 0.85 17.25
C LEU A 100 -18.03 1.21 15.81
N ALA A 101 -17.43 0.53 14.83
CA ALA A 101 -17.68 0.82 13.41
C ALA A 101 -19.12 0.52 12.95
N ASN A 102 -19.86 -0.32 13.68
CA ASN A 102 -21.26 -0.68 13.37
C ASN A 102 -22.24 -0.26 14.48
N TRP A 103 -21.83 0.67 15.34
CA TRP A 103 -22.67 1.14 16.44
C TRP A 103 -24.04 1.66 15.96
N PRO A 104 -25.15 1.40 16.69
CA PRO A 104 -25.27 0.58 17.90
C PRO A 104 -25.44 -0.93 17.63
N ASN A 105 -25.55 -1.30 16.35
CA ASN A 105 -25.89 -2.66 15.90
C ASN A 105 -24.64 -3.53 15.80
N CYS A 106 -24.08 -3.91 16.95
CA CYS A 106 -23.04 -4.92 17.02
C CYS A 106 -23.66 -6.29 16.67
N SER A 107 -23.25 -6.92 15.56
CA SER A 107 -23.85 -8.17 15.09
C SER A 107 -23.77 -9.33 16.09
N ASP A 108 -22.83 -9.27 17.03
CA ASP A 108 -22.49 -10.37 17.92
C ASP A 108 -22.96 -10.13 19.36
N LEU A 109 -23.38 -8.90 19.69
CA LEU A 109 -23.87 -8.50 21.02
C LEU A 109 -25.15 -7.67 20.84
N LYS A 110 -26.30 -8.25 21.21
CA LYS A 110 -27.56 -7.50 21.25
C LYS A 110 -27.44 -6.41 22.34
N GLN A 111 -27.35 -5.16 21.91
CA GLN A 111 -27.30 -3.91 22.70
C GLN A 111 -26.01 -3.64 23.48
N PRO A 112 -25.66 -2.36 23.73
CA PRO A 112 -24.57 -2.00 24.64
C PRO A 112 -24.83 -2.60 26.01
N LEU A 113 -23.88 -3.36 26.56
CA LEU A 113 -24.09 -4.11 27.81
C LEU A 113 -24.28 -3.18 29.02
N TYR A 114 -23.78 -1.94 28.96
CA TYR A 114 -23.87 -0.92 30.00
C TYR A 114 -23.55 0.49 29.44
N SER A 115 -23.85 1.54 30.22
CA SER A 115 -23.54 2.93 29.86
C SER A 115 -22.04 3.21 29.91
N GLY A 116 -21.46 3.77 28.84
CA GLY A 116 -20.02 4.04 28.74
C GLY A 116 -19.22 2.90 28.11
N PHE A 117 -19.87 1.81 27.71
CA PHE A 117 -19.22 0.69 27.00
C PHE A 117 -18.45 1.17 25.76
N GLU A 118 -18.99 2.12 25.01
CA GLU A 118 -18.32 2.74 23.85
C GLU A 118 -16.98 3.38 24.21
N LYS A 119 -16.89 4.03 25.39
CA LYS A 119 -15.71 4.76 25.83
C LYS A 119 -14.63 3.77 26.24
N ASP A 120 -15.01 2.69 26.92
CA ASP A 120 -14.09 1.62 27.33
C ASP A 120 -13.57 0.83 26.12
N VAL A 121 -14.43 0.54 25.15
CA VAL A 121 -14.02 -0.10 23.89
C VAL A 121 -13.07 0.81 23.11
N PHE A 122 -13.40 2.10 22.99
CA PHE A 122 -12.54 3.06 22.32
C PHE A 122 -11.17 3.17 23.00
N LYS A 123 -11.16 3.30 24.33
CA LYS A 123 -9.92 3.32 25.13
C LYS A 123 -9.10 2.06 24.92
N THR A 124 -9.73 0.89 24.90
CA THR A 124 -9.05 -0.40 24.67
C THR A 124 -8.37 -0.44 23.30
N ILE A 125 -9.00 0.11 22.26
CA ILE A 125 -8.40 0.23 20.92
C ILE A 125 -7.28 1.28 20.91
N ALA A 126 -7.49 2.43 21.55
CA ALA A 126 -6.49 3.49 21.67
C ALA A 126 -5.23 2.97 22.37
N ASP A 127 -5.39 2.26 23.48
CA ASP A 127 -4.30 1.64 24.23
C ASP A 127 -3.56 0.63 23.33
N TYR A 128 -4.26 -0.24 22.60
CA TYR A 128 -3.61 -1.17 21.67
C TYR A 128 -2.67 -0.47 20.67
N TYR A 129 -3.18 0.55 19.96
CA TYR A 129 -2.40 1.28 18.97
C TYR A 129 -1.32 2.17 19.60
N GLY A 130 -1.55 2.68 20.81
CA GLY A 130 -0.58 3.46 21.57
C GLY A 130 0.63 2.64 22.06
N HIS A 131 0.49 1.32 22.21
CA HIS A 131 1.58 0.42 22.61
C HIS A 131 2.33 -0.21 21.42
N LEU A 132 2.04 0.19 20.18
CA LEU A 132 2.81 -0.27 19.03
C LEU A 132 4.26 0.20 19.13
N LYS A 133 5.19 -0.71 18.85
CA LYS A 133 6.64 -0.42 18.88
C LYS A 133 7.09 0.44 17.70
N GLU A 134 6.32 0.42 16.62
CA GLU A 134 6.60 1.11 15.37
C GLU A 134 5.27 1.65 14.81
N PRO A 135 5.24 2.84 14.19
CA PRO A 135 4.05 3.35 13.54
C PRO A 135 3.60 2.45 12.40
N LEU A 136 2.30 2.47 12.08
CA LEU A 136 1.74 1.70 10.97
C LEU A 136 2.41 2.03 9.64
N LEU A 137 2.79 3.29 9.43
CA LEU A 137 3.50 3.72 8.22
C LEU A 137 5.00 3.37 8.22
N THR A 138 5.51 2.73 9.28
CA THR A 138 6.92 2.36 9.51
C THR A 138 7.87 3.55 9.62
N PHE A 139 8.97 3.41 10.34
CA PHE A 139 9.98 4.47 10.40
C PHE A 139 10.70 4.66 9.06
N HIS A 140 10.87 3.57 8.31
CA HIS A 140 11.61 3.57 7.04
C HIS A 140 10.91 4.32 5.91
N LEU A 141 9.59 4.47 5.97
CA LEU A 141 8.81 5.20 4.96
C LEU A 141 8.36 6.58 5.46
N PHE A 142 8.80 7.01 6.65
CA PHE A 142 8.38 8.26 7.26
C PHE A 142 8.60 9.45 6.31
N ASP A 143 9.81 9.61 5.80
CA ASP A 143 10.16 10.72 4.89
C ASP A 143 9.38 10.64 3.57
N ALA A 144 9.10 9.43 3.07
CA ALA A 144 8.24 9.23 1.90
C ALA A 144 6.81 9.73 2.14
N PHE A 145 6.21 9.40 3.28
CA PHE A 145 4.86 9.88 3.62
C PHE A 145 4.83 11.38 3.92
N VAL A 146 5.86 11.91 4.58
CA VAL A 146 5.99 13.36 4.81
C VAL A 146 6.17 14.12 3.51
N SER A 147 6.92 13.58 2.55
CA SER A 147 7.10 14.19 1.21
C SER A 147 5.77 14.35 0.46
N VAL A 148 4.84 13.40 0.63
CA VAL A 148 3.49 13.51 0.05
C VAL A 148 2.70 14.69 0.66
N LEU A 149 3.00 15.13 1.88
CA LEU A 149 2.33 16.28 2.49
C LEU A 149 2.51 17.59 1.70
N GLY A 150 3.63 17.71 0.97
CA GLY A 150 3.87 18.82 0.04
C GLY A 150 2.87 18.86 -1.12
N LEU A 151 2.24 17.73 -1.45
CA LEU A 151 1.30 17.59 -2.55
C LEU A 151 -0.17 17.76 -2.16
N LEU A 152 -0.50 17.96 -0.88
CA LEU A 152 -1.91 17.99 -0.42
C LEU A 152 -2.78 19.08 -1.09
N GLN A 153 -2.16 20.11 -1.66
CA GLN A 153 -2.89 21.13 -2.45
C GLN A 153 -3.37 20.62 -3.81
N LYS A 154 -2.85 19.47 -4.25
CA LYS A 154 -3.14 18.81 -5.51
C LYS A 154 -3.61 17.38 -5.21
N GLU A 155 -4.87 17.29 -4.79
CA GLU A 155 -5.48 16.09 -4.22
C GLU A 155 -5.23 14.82 -5.07
N GLU A 156 -5.42 14.89 -6.39
CA GLU A 156 -5.22 13.74 -7.29
C GLU A 156 -3.78 13.18 -7.21
N MET A 157 -2.78 14.06 -7.23
CA MET A 157 -1.38 13.64 -7.14
C MET A 157 -0.99 13.16 -5.74
N ALA A 158 -1.56 13.78 -4.70
CA ALA A 158 -1.38 13.31 -3.33
C ALA A 158 -1.95 11.89 -3.16
N VAL A 159 -3.17 11.65 -3.66
CA VAL A 159 -3.82 10.34 -3.62
C VAL A 159 -2.99 9.30 -4.37
N GLU A 160 -2.51 9.61 -5.58
CA GLU A 160 -1.63 8.70 -6.34
C GLU A 160 -0.35 8.39 -5.56
N ALA A 161 0.35 9.41 -5.06
CA ALA A 161 1.59 9.21 -4.30
C ALA A 161 1.36 8.39 -3.02
N PHE A 162 0.25 8.63 -2.29
CA PHE A 162 -0.13 7.82 -1.14
C PHE A 162 -0.44 6.38 -1.52
N GLN A 163 -1.17 6.12 -2.62
CA GLN A 163 -1.44 4.77 -3.10
C GLN A 163 -0.13 4.00 -3.31
N ILE A 164 0.85 4.63 -3.97
CA ILE A 164 2.15 4.03 -4.25
C ILE A 164 2.92 3.79 -2.95
N CYS A 165 3.02 4.77 -2.04
CA CYS A 165 3.66 4.59 -0.73
C CYS A 165 3.01 3.46 0.07
N CYS A 166 1.68 3.36 0.06
CA CYS A 166 0.97 2.30 0.75
C CYS A 166 1.24 0.90 0.19
N LEU A 167 1.64 0.76 -1.09
CA LEU A 167 2.07 -0.54 -1.64
C LEU A 167 3.41 -1.01 -1.06
N LEU A 168 4.27 -0.08 -0.61
CA LEU A 168 5.58 -0.40 -0.03
C LEU A 168 5.48 -0.92 1.40
N LEU A 169 4.34 -0.70 2.07
CA LEU A 169 4.12 -1.13 3.45
C LEU A 169 4.15 -2.65 3.58
N PRO A 170 4.63 -3.19 4.72
CA PRO A 170 4.35 -4.56 5.09
C PRO A 170 2.84 -4.87 4.99
N PRO A 171 2.42 -6.00 4.41
CA PRO A 171 1.01 -6.33 4.24
C PRO A 171 0.18 -6.25 5.52
N GLU A 172 0.77 -6.66 6.65
CA GLU A 172 0.17 -6.58 7.98
C GLU A 172 -0.14 -5.14 8.38
N ASN A 173 0.83 -4.23 8.21
CA ASN A 173 0.69 -2.81 8.49
C ASN A 173 -0.38 -2.16 7.59
N ARG A 174 -0.35 -2.48 6.29
CA ARG A 174 -1.35 -1.95 5.34
C ARG A 174 -2.76 -2.42 5.68
N ARG A 175 -2.94 -3.69 6.05
CA ARG A 175 -4.23 -4.22 6.50
C ARG A 175 -4.70 -3.51 7.78
N GLN A 176 -3.82 -3.33 8.77
CA GLN A 176 -4.15 -2.61 10.00
C GLN A 176 -4.57 -1.17 9.72
N LEU A 177 -3.82 -0.45 8.89
CA LEU A 177 -4.17 0.91 8.45
C LEU A 177 -5.53 0.95 7.76
N GLN A 178 -5.82 0.01 6.85
CA GLN A 178 -7.12 -0.09 6.17
C GLN A 178 -8.28 -0.27 7.13
N LEU A 179 -8.12 -1.13 8.15
CA LEU A 179 -9.17 -1.38 9.14
C LEU A 179 -9.34 -0.18 10.08
N LEU A 180 -8.23 0.45 10.48
CA LEU A 180 -8.24 1.63 11.35
C LEU A 180 -8.91 2.82 10.66
N MET A 181 -8.52 3.15 9.43
CA MET A 181 -9.13 4.23 8.65
C MET A 181 -10.63 4.00 8.44
N ARG A 182 -11.04 2.77 8.14
CA ARG A 182 -12.46 2.42 7.99
C ARG A 182 -13.25 2.61 9.28
N MET A 183 -12.68 2.20 10.41
CA MET A 183 -13.31 2.39 11.72
C MET A 183 -13.43 3.89 12.03
N MET A 184 -12.34 4.65 11.95
CA MET A 184 -12.34 6.10 12.20
C MET A 184 -13.36 6.83 11.33
N ALA A 185 -13.38 6.57 10.03
CA ALA A 185 -14.34 7.18 9.10
C ALA A 185 -15.78 6.83 9.45
N ARG A 186 -16.08 5.57 9.78
CA ARG A 186 -17.44 5.15 10.17
C ARG A 186 -17.89 5.78 11.48
N ILE A 187 -17.02 5.88 12.48
CA ILE A 187 -17.31 6.55 13.75
C ILE A 187 -17.65 8.02 13.49
N CYS A 188 -16.83 8.72 12.71
CA CYS A 188 -17.03 10.14 12.39
C CYS A 188 -18.31 10.43 11.60
N LEU A 189 -18.76 9.49 10.76
CA LEU A 189 -19.96 9.63 9.95
C LEU A 189 -21.24 9.14 10.66
N ASN A 190 -21.10 8.46 11.80
CA ASN A 190 -22.22 7.87 12.51
C ASN A 190 -22.91 8.89 13.43
N LYS A 191 -24.14 9.26 13.07
CA LYS A 191 -24.97 10.20 13.86
C LYS A 191 -25.50 9.61 15.17
N GLU A 192 -25.55 8.27 15.27
CA GLU A 192 -26.02 7.56 16.46
C GLU A 192 -24.88 7.27 17.44
N MET A 193 -23.63 7.63 17.09
CA MET A 193 -22.47 7.40 17.95
C MET A 193 -22.48 8.41 19.12
N PRO A 194 -22.53 7.93 20.38
CA PRO A 194 -22.36 8.80 21.54
C PRO A 194 -20.94 9.38 21.63
N PRO A 195 -20.75 10.50 22.35
CA PRO A 195 -19.43 11.08 22.55
C PRO A 195 -18.47 10.09 23.25
N LEU A 196 -17.38 9.75 22.58
CA LEU A 196 -16.37 8.82 23.10
C LEU A 196 -15.42 9.49 24.12
N CYS A 197 -15.32 10.82 24.07
CA CYS A 197 -14.58 11.63 25.04
C CYS A 197 -15.32 12.95 25.25
N ASP A 198 -15.41 13.41 26.49
CA ASP A 198 -16.12 14.65 26.81
C ASP A 198 -15.28 15.85 26.35
N GLY A 199 -15.90 16.78 25.62
CA GLY A 199 -15.24 18.02 25.15
C GLY A 199 -14.59 17.96 23.76
N PHE A 200 -14.48 16.78 23.12
CA PHE A 200 -13.94 16.64 21.77
C PHE A 200 -14.97 16.09 20.79
N GLY A 201 -15.02 16.67 19.58
CA GLY A 201 -15.75 16.07 18.47
C GLY A 201 -15.08 14.76 18.01
N ALA A 202 -15.87 13.80 17.52
CA ALA A 202 -15.37 12.49 17.09
C ALA A 202 -14.16 12.59 16.15
N ARG A 203 -14.21 13.53 15.19
CA ARG A 203 -13.12 13.76 14.24
C ARG A 203 -11.81 14.13 14.90
N THR A 204 -11.84 15.15 15.78
CA THR A 204 -10.66 15.61 16.51
C THR A 204 -10.10 14.50 17.40
N LEU A 205 -10.98 13.78 18.09
CA LEU A 205 -10.60 12.66 18.93
C LEU A 205 -9.91 11.54 18.12
N MET A 206 -10.45 11.14 16.97
CA MET A 206 -9.84 10.11 16.11
C MET A 206 -8.43 10.54 15.67
N VAL A 207 -8.28 11.77 15.19
CA VAL A 207 -6.99 12.27 14.71
C VAL A 207 -5.98 12.35 15.85
N GLN A 208 -6.31 12.97 16.98
CA GLN A 208 -5.39 13.08 18.12
C GLN A 208 -4.99 11.72 18.69
N THR A 209 -5.94 10.78 18.77
CA THR A 209 -5.68 9.47 19.37
C THR A 209 -4.76 8.61 18.52
N PHE A 210 -4.95 8.60 17.19
CA PHE A 210 -4.25 7.67 16.31
C PHE A 210 -3.10 8.27 15.50
N SER A 211 -2.86 9.60 15.56
CA SER A 211 -1.80 10.24 14.77
C SER A 211 -0.43 9.61 15.01
N ARG A 212 -0.02 9.48 16.28
CA ARG A 212 1.28 8.93 16.65
C ARG A 212 1.46 7.45 16.28
N SER A 213 0.40 6.66 16.34
CA SER A 213 0.46 5.24 15.95
C SER A 213 0.44 5.02 14.45
N ILE A 214 -0.03 6.00 13.67
CA ILE A 214 -0.01 5.95 12.21
C ILE A 214 1.32 6.48 11.68
N LEU A 215 1.75 7.65 12.15
CA LEU A 215 2.98 8.32 11.73
C LEU A 215 3.69 8.94 12.94
N CYS A 216 4.93 8.55 13.16
CA CYS A 216 5.85 9.25 14.05
C CYS A 216 7.28 9.06 13.53
N SER A 217 8.15 10.03 13.80
CA SER A 217 9.58 9.82 13.57
C SER A 217 10.16 8.95 14.68
N LYS A 218 11.34 8.39 14.41
CA LYS A 218 12.07 7.57 15.39
C LYS A 218 12.62 8.40 16.56
N ASP A 219 12.88 9.68 16.33
CA ASP A 219 13.54 10.58 17.28
C ASP A 219 12.56 11.42 18.11
N GLU A 220 11.25 11.21 17.91
CA GLU A 220 10.13 11.81 18.67
C GLU A 220 10.20 13.35 18.83
N VAL A 221 10.10 14.08 17.72
CA VAL A 221 10.17 15.55 17.71
C VAL A 221 8.76 16.16 17.67
N ASP A 222 8.51 17.25 18.40
CA ASP A 222 7.18 17.93 18.45
C ASP A 222 6.63 18.35 17.06
N LEU A 223 7.52 18.59 16.08
CA LEU A 223 7.15 18.89 14.70
C LEU A 223 6.36 17.73 14.03
N ASP A 224 6.56 16.50 14.51
CA ASP A 224 5.91 15.30 13.99
C ASP A 224 4.41 15.28 14.28
N GLU A 225 3.96 15.86 15.39
CA GLU A 225 2.56 15.73 15.82
C GLU A 225 1.62 16.51 14.90
N LEU A 226 2.00 17.72 14.50
CA LEU A 226 1.21 18.52 13.54
C LEU A 226 1.23 17.92 12.13
N LEU A 227 2.37 17.39 11.69
CA LEU A 227 2.49 16.71 10.40
C LEU A 227 1.65 15.43 10.38
N ALA A 228 1.74 14.60 11.43
CA ALA A 228 0.96 13.38 11.59
C ALA A 228 -0.54 13.70 11.63
N ALA A 229 -0.97 14.70 12.41
CA ALA A 229 -2.38 15.10 12.47
C ALA A 229 -2.92 15.56 11.11
N ARG A 230 -2.12 16.33 10.35
CA ARG A 230 -2.47 16.76 9.00
C ARG A 230 -2.54 15.59 8.02
N LEU A 231 -1.56 14.68 8.09
CA LEU A 231 -1.51 13.48 7.26
C LEU A 231 -2.72 12.57 7.52
N VAL A 232 -2.98 12.27 8.79
CA VAL A 232 -4.07 11.38 9.21
C VAL A 232 -5.43 11.99 8.91
N THR A 233 -5.57 13.31 9.05
CA THR A 233 -6.76 14.03 8.58
C THR A 233 -7.00 13.75 7.09
N PHE A 234 -5.99 13.96 6.24
CA PHE A 234 -6.12 13.74 4.79
C PHE A 234 -6.37 12.27 4.45
N LEU A 235 -5.67 11.34 5.10
CA LEU A 235 -5.89 9.90 4.96
C LEU A 235 -7.32 9.52 5.30
N MET A 236 -7.87 10.04 6.39
CA MET A 236 -9.23 9.72 6.83
C MET A 236 -10.29 10.25 5.86
N ASP A 237 -10.07 11.42 5.27
CA ASP A 237 -11.01 12.01 4.30
C ASP A 237 -10.97 11.25 2.96
N ASN A 238 -9.81 10.68 2.58
CA ASN A 238 -9.57 10.09 1.26
C ASN A 238 -9.26 8.57 1.29
N TYR A 239 -9.51 7.89 2.40
CA TYR A 239 -9.04 6.52 2.64
C TYR A 239 -9.53 5.51 1.58
N GLN A 240 -10.71 5.76 1.00
CA GLN A 240 -11.30 4.89 -0.01
C GLN A 240 -10.49 4.89 -1.30
N GLU A 241 -9.96 6.05 -1.70
CA GLU A 241 -9.15 6.16 -2.90
C GLU A 241 -7.68 5.81 -2.59
N ILE A 242 -7.14 6.34 -1.49
CA ILE A 242 -5.73 6.14 -1.10
C ILE A 242 -5.37 4.66 -0.89
N LEU A 243 -6.28 3.87 -0.29
CA LEU A 243 -5.97 2.49 0.06
C LEU A 243 -6.40 1.46 -1.00
N LYS A 244 -6.80 1.92 -2.20
CA LYS A 244 -7.00 1.07 -3.38
C LYS A 244 -5.66 0.70 -4.02
N VAL A 245 -5.73 -0.31 -4.89
CA VAL A 245 -4.61 -0.69 -5.75
C VAL A 245 -4.58 0.27 -6.96
N PRO A 246 -3.44 0.91 -7.27
CA PRO A 246 -3.32 1.79 -8.43
C PRO A 246 -3.30 0.96 -9.72
N LEU A 247 -4.46 0.82 -10.37
CA LEU A 247 -4.65 -0.02 -11.56
C LEU A 247 -3.77 0.39 -12.75
N ALA A 248 -3.46 1.68 -12.87
CA ALA A 248 -2.58 2.19 -13.92
C ALA A 248 -1.15 1.62 -13.77
N LEU A 249 -0.61 1.62 -12.53
CA LEU A 249 0.68 1.01 -12.22
C LEU A 249 0.63 -0.50 -12.49
N GLN A 250 -0.39 -1.18 -11.98
CA GLN A 250 -0.54 -2.63 -12.15
C GLN A 250 -0.56 -3.02 -13.63
N THR A 251 -1.40 -2.37 -14.42
CA THR A 251 -1.52 -2.63 -15.87
C THR A 251 -0.19 -2.40 -16.57
N SER A 252 0.49 -1.28 -16.29
CA SER A 252 1.78 -0.96 -16.91
C SER A 252 2.85 -2.02 -16.61
N ILE A 253 2.90 -2.51 -15.37
CA ILE A 253 3.85 -3.56 -14.98
C ILE A 253 3.49 -4.89 -15.63
N GLU A 254 2.21 -5.27 -15.64
CA GLU A 254 1.74 -6.51 -16.27
C GLU A 254 2.03 -6.52 -17.78
N GLU A 255 1.78 -5.41 -18.47
CA GLU A 255 2.13 -5.23 -19.88
C GLU A 255 3.63 -5.34 -20.12
N ARG A 256 4.46 -4.73 -19.26
CA ARG A 256 5.92 -4.82 -19.34
C ARG A 256 6.41 -6.25 -19.15
N VAL A 257 5.88 -6.96 -18.16
CA VAL A 257 6.20 -8.38 -17.89
C VAL A 257 5.75 -9.25 -19.06
N ALA A 258 4.54 -9.05 -19.58
CA ALA A 258 4.01 -9.79 -20.72
C ALA A 258 4.85 -9.55 -22.00
N HIS A 259 5.24 -8.31 -22.26
CA HIS A 259 6.12 -7.96 -23.36
C HIS A 259 7.47 -8.67 -23.24
N LEU A 260 8.11 -8.63 -22.06
CA LEU A 260 9.38 -9.31 -21.84
C LEU A 260 9.27 -10.82 -22.02
N ARG A 261 8.16 -11.44 -21.59
CA ARG A 261 7.90 -12.87 -21.82
C ARG A 261 7.69 -13.24 -23.30
N ARG A 262 7.20 -12.32 -24.14
CA ARG A 262 6.97 -12.55 -25.59
C ARG A 262 8.22 -12.32 -26.43
N VAL A 263 9.01 -11.29 -26.08
CA VAL A 263 10.22 -10.91 -26.83
C VAL A 263 11.41 -11.80 -26.45
N GLN A 264 11.42 -12.35 -25.23
CA GLN A 264 12.30 -13.45 -24.84
C GLN A 264 11.85 -14.77 -25.44
#